data_AF-A0A2M7G652-F1
#
_entry.id   AF-A0A2M7G652-F1
#
_cell.length_a   1.000
_cell.length_b   1.000
_cell.length_c   1.000
_cell.angle_alpha   90.00
_cell.angle_beta   90.00
_cell.angle_gamma   90.00
#
_symmetry.space_group_name_H-M   'P 1'
#
loop_
_entity.id
_entity.type
_entity.pdbx_description
1 polymer ?
#
loop_
_entity_poly.entity_id
_entity_poly.type
_entity_poly.pdbx_seq_one_letter_code
_entity_poly.pdbx_strand_id
1 'polypeptide(L)'
;MRRYLILLSLFALSSPVQASSLPGADAQKWVLGSGSAPALGLEFPFQDRIRLGAGGAVPFYYGAQFGISRYYAHMQYLMLANDGFYISGLAGVFGELNLPGHTLSEEISPIGIEMGACFSYLFSEQLRLRLNLIPGFYLTLPPNGWTFLSPASGFEVAWRPWAPLEISLGFNGNGDILGLNGIF
;
A
#
# COMPACT_ATOMS: atom_id res chain seq x y z
N MET A 1 2.97 16.53 34.34
CA MET A 1 2.10 15.75 33.43
C MET A 1 1.71 16.55 32.17
N ARG A 2 2.67 17.11 31.41
CA ARG A 2 2.37 17.97 30.23
C ARG A 2 3.20 17.64 28.97
N ARG A 3 3.96 16.55 28.96
CA ARG A 3 4.89 16.19 27.87
C ARG A 3 4.49 14.98 27.02
N TYR A 4 3.34 14.37 27.28
CA TYR A 4 2.85 13.18 26.55
C TYR A 4 1.71 13.47 25.56
N LEU A 5 1.27 14.73 25.42
CA LEU A 5 0.15 15.10 24.54
C LEU A 5 0.56 15.38 23.08
N ILE A 6 1.85 15.58 22.79
CA ILE A 6 2.33 15.89 21.43
C ILE A 6 2.50 14.62 20.57
N LEU A 7 2.71 13.46 21.20
CA LEU A 7 2.76 12.17 20.49
C LEU A 7 1.38 11.63 20.14
N LEU A 8 0.32 12.01 20.88
CA LEU A 8 -1.06 11.63 20.57
C LEU A 8 -1.68 12.47 19.44
N SER A 9 -1.21 13.70 19.21
CA SER A 9 -1.68 14.52 18.09
C SER A 9 -1.11 14.09 16.73
N LEU A 10 -0.06 13.26 16.70
CA LEU A 10 0.46 12.65 15.47
C LEU A 10 -0.34 11.42 15.01
N PHE A 11 -1.25 10.90 15.84
CA PHE A 11 -2.16 9.80 15.49
C PHE A 11 -3.57 10.27 15.04
N ALA A 12 -3.80 11.58 14.97
CA ALA A 12 -5.13 12.17 14.72
C ALA A 12 -5.34 12.75 13.31
N LEU A 13 -4.46 12.44 12.34
CA LEU A 13 -4.65 12.79 10.93
C LEU A 13 -5.08 11.54 10.14
N SER A 14 -6.39 11.41 10.02
CA SER A 14 -7.16 10.27 9.51
C SER A 14 -7.30 10.22 7.97
N SER A 15 -7.28 8.97 7.45
CA SER A 15 -7.78 8.44 6.14
C SER A 15 -6.88 8.62 4.90
N PRO A 16 -6.83 7.71 3.88
CA PRO A 16 -7.82 6.70 3.41
C PRO A 16 -7.24 5.29 2.99
N VAL A 17 -8.02 4.39 2.32
CA VAL A 17 -7.96 2.89 2.42
C VAL A 17 -7.82 2.05 1.07
N GLN A 18 -7.05 0.91 0.99
CA GLN A 18 -6.91 -0.17 -0.07
C GLN A 18 -5.79 -1.28 0.12
N ALA A 19 -5.34 -2.08 -0.87
CA ALA A 19 -4.96 -3.50 -0.67
C ALA A 19 -3.81 -3.94 0.30
N SER A 20 -4.21 -4.80 1.24
CA SER A 20 -3.58 -5.95 1.92
C SER A 20 -2.13 -5.95 2.38
N SER A 21 -1.18 -5.65 1.52
CA SER A 21 0.23 -5.75 1.86
C SER A 21 1.00 -4.74 1.06
N LEU A 22 2.06 -4.22 1.67
CA LEU A 22 2.89 -3.24 1.00
C LEU A 22 3.62 -3.92 -0.16
N PRO A 23 3.76 -3.24 -1.31
CA PRO A 23 4.65 -3.70 -2.36
C PRO A 23 6.04 -3.99 -1.78
N GLY A 24 6.38 -5.28 -1.71
CA GLY A 24 7.62 -5.72 -1.11
C GLY A 24 8.80 -5.32 -1.98
N ALA A 25 9.83 -4.71 -1.42
CA ALA A 25 11.04 -4.37 -2.18
C ALA A 25 11.86 -5.60 -2.61
N ASP A 26 11.48 -6.81 -2.18
CA ASP A 26 12.34 -7.99 -2.16
C ASP A 26 11.76 -9.23 -2.90
N ALA A 27 10.57 -9.13 -3.50
CA ALA A 27 9.90 -10.29 -4.08
C ALA A 27 9.96 -10.32 -5.62
N GLN A 28 10.86 -11.16 -6.17
CA GLN A 28 10.88 -11.58 -7.58
C GLN A 28 9.92 -12.77 -7.85
N LYS A 29 8.76 -12.76 -7.21
CA LYS A 29 7.81 -13.89 -7.26
C LYS A 29 6.43 -13.39 -7.58
N TRP A 30 5.58 -14.30 -8.02
CA TRP A 30 4.16 -14.01 -8.14
C TRP A 30 3.58 -13.91 -6.72
N VAL A 31 2.86 -12.82 -6.46
CA VAL A 31 2.22 -12.58 -5.17
C VAL A 31 0.75 -12.28 -5.39
N LEU A 32 -0.12 -13.07 -4.77
CA LEU A 32 -1.54 -12.82 -4.69
C LEU A 32 -1.90 -12.44 -3.25
N GLY A 33 -2.29 -11.19 -3.01
CA GLY A 33 -2.56 -10.65 -1.69
C GLY A 33 -4.04 -10.38 -1.44
N SER A 34 -4.52 -10.65 -0.22
CA SER A 34 -5.85 -10.29 0.27
C SER A 34 -5.79 -9.81 1.72
N GLY A 35 -6.55 -8.76 2.02
CA GLY A 35 -6.42 -7.99 3.26
C GLY A 35 -7.64 -8.05 4.17
N SER A 36 -7.57 -7.39 5.32
CA SER A 36 -8.71 -7.26 6.24
C SER A 36 -9.77 -6.29 5.73
N ALA A 37 -9.37 -5.31 4.92
CA ALA A 37 -10.28 -4.67 3.98
C ALA A 37 -10.46 -5.62 2.79
N PRO A 38 -11.70 -5.89 2.30
CA PRO A 38 -11.90 -6.78 1.15
C PRO A 38 -11.07 -6.32 -0.05
N ALA A 39 -9.92 -6.97 -0.26
CA ALA A 39 -8.85 -6.54 -1.15
C ALA A 39 -8.32 -7.71 -1.95
N LEU A 40 -7.89 -7.41 -3.18
CA LEU A 40 -7.16 -8.33 -4.03
C LEU A 40 -6.06 -7.56 -4.75
N GLY A 41 -4.82 -7.99 -4.55
CA GLY A 41 -3.65 -7.48 -5.26
C GLY A 41 -2.92 -8.61 -5.95
N LEU A 42 -2.38 -8.33 -7.13
CA LEU A 42 -1.51 -9.22 -7.88
C LEU A 42 -0.20 -8.49 -8.18
N GLU A 43 0.92 -9.09 -7.82
CA GLU A 43 2.25 -8.66 -8.23
C GLU A 43 2.91 -9.78 -9.02
N PHE A 44 3.60 -9.44 -10.12
CA PHE A 44 4.31 -10.42 -10.92
C PHE A 44 5.67 -9.89 -11.40
N PRO A 45 6.70 -10.77 -11.42
CA PRO A 45 8.02 -10.40 -11.90
C PRO A 45 7.98 -10.26 -13.42
N PHE A 46 8.36 -9.08 -13.94
CA PHE A 46 8.46 -8.84 -15.37
C PHE A 46 9.88 -9.08 -15.88
N GLN A 47 10.89 -8.65 -15.10
CA GLN A 47 12.31 -8.88 -15.32
C GLN A 47 13.04 -9.00 -13.97
N ASP A 48 14.32 -9.36 -13.97
CA ASP A 48 15.14 -9.53 -12.76
C ASP A 48 15.08 -8.33 -11.78
N ARG A 49 14.85 -7.12 -12.29
CA ARG A 49 14.75 -5.91 -11.46
C ARG A 49 13.42 -5.19 -11.57
N ILE A 50 12.48 -5.69 -12.36
CA ILE A 50 11.21 -4.99 -12.63
C ILE A 50 10.04 -5.87 -12.22
N ARG A 51 9.15 -5.29 -11.44
CA ARG A 51 7.90 -5.91 -11.02
C ARG A 51 6.72 -5.03 -11.38
N LEU A 52 5.64 -5.65 -11.79
CA LEU A 52 4.38 -4.98 -12.07
C LEU A 52 3.36 -5.45 -11.05
N GLY A 53 2.59 -4.51 -10.51
CA GLY A 53 1.56 -4.78 -9.52
C GLY A 53 0.28 -4.06 -9.87
N ALA A 54 -0.85 -4.69 -9.61
CA ALA A 54 -2.16 -4.06 -9.73
C ALA A 54 -3.13 -4.66 -8.72
N GLY A 55 -4.11 -3.88 -8.29
CA GLY A 55 -5.08 -4.36 -7.32
C GLY A 55 -6.24 -3.44 -7.09
N GLY A 56 -7.17 -3.96 -6.30
CA GLY A 56 -8.38 -3.29 -5.85
C GLY A 56 -8.78 -3.78 -4.46
N ALA A 57 -9.64 -3.04 -3.80
CA ALA A 57 -10.19 -3.26 -2.48
C ALA A 57 -11.29 -2.25 -2.18
N VAL A 58 -12.17 -2.67 -1.29
CA VAL A 58 -13.20 -1.83 -0.69
C VAL A 58 -12.71 -1.44 0.71
N PRO A 59 -12.58 -0.13 1.02
CA PRO A 59 -12.29 0.36 2.34
C PRO A 59 -13.18 -0.22 3.44
N PHE A 60 -12.60 -0.70 4.55
CA PHE A 60 -13.38 -1.26 5.66
C PHE A 60 -12.82 -0.84 7.04
N TYR A 61 -13.21 0.35 7.55
CA TYR A 61 -13.36 0.64 9.00
C TYR A 61 -13.88 2.08 9.28
N TYR A 62 -14.25 2.34 10.56
CA TYR A 62 -14.88 3.55 11.12
C TYR A 62 -14.48 4.88 10.45
N GLY A 63 -15.47 5.56 9.84
CA GLY A 63 -15.31 6.87 9.20
C GLY A 63 -15.04 6.83 7.70
N ALA A 64 -14.79 5.66 7.12
CA ALA A 64 -14.80 5.48 5.67
C ALA A 64 -16.24 5.57 5.14
N GLN A 65 -16.43 6.34 4.08
CA GLN A 65 -17.65 6.30 3.29
C GLN A 65 -17.73 4.90 2.67
N PHE A 66 -18.53 4.01 3.28
CA PHE A 66 -19.01 2.82 2.57
C PHE A 66 -19.54 3.30 1.23
N GLY A 67 -19.05 2.74 0.13
CA GLY A 67 -19.43 3.24 -1.19
C GLY A 67 -18.29 3.60 -2.15
N ILE A 68 -17.02 3.47 -1.76
CA ILE A 68 -15.88 3.74 -2.65
C ILE A 68 -15.06 2.47 -2.80
N SER A 69 -14.64 2.13 -4.01
CA SER A 69 -13.58 1.16 -4.29
C SER A 69 -12.41 1.93 -4.85
N ARG A 70 -11.21 1.77 -4.32
CA ARG A 70 -10.03 2.37 -4.95
C ARG A 70 -9.55 1.45 -6.10
N TYR A 71 -8.45 1.74 -6.77
CA TYR A 71 -7.67 0.78 -7.54
C TYR A 71 -6.24 1.32 -7.65
N TYR A 72 -5.29 0.46 -7.99
CA TYR A 72 -3.93 0.88 -8.30
C TYR A 72 -3.29 -0.02 -9.36
N ALA A 73 -2.31 0.55 -10.05
CA ALA A 73 -1.38 -0.16 -10.89
C ALA A 73 -0.01 0.52 -10.79
N HIS A 74 1.05 -0.25 -10.58
CA HIS A 74 2.39 0.29 -10.40
C HIS A 74 3.46 -0.57 -11.07
N MET A 75 4.60 0.07 -11.29
CA MET A 75 5.86 -0.56 -11.62
C MET A 75 6.84 -0.32 -10.47
N GLN A 76 7.57 -1.35 -10.11
CA GLN A 76 8.62 -1.29 -9.11
C GLN A 76 9.96 -1.70 -9.72
N TYR A 77 11.02 -0.97 -9.39
CA TYR A 77 12.39 -1.22 -9.84
C TYR A 77 13.32 -1.48 -8.65
N LEU A 78 13.93 -2.66 -8.59
CA LEU A 78 14.90 -3.05 -7.57
C LEU A 78 16.22 -2.30 -7.76
N MET A 79 16.51 -1.38 -6.84
CA MET A 79 17.72 -0.54 -6.85
C MET A 79 18.86 -1.17 -6.08
N LEU A 80 18.56 -1.76 -4.91
CA LEU A 80 19.54 -2.36 -4.02
C LEU A 80 18.99 -3.67 -3.44
N ALA A 81 19.81 -4.71 -3.44
CA ALA A 81 19.59 -5.93 -2.69
C ALA A 81 20.94 -6.32 -2.06
N ASN A 82 21.06 -6.13 -0.74
CA ASN A 82 22.31 -6.40 -0.04
C ASN A 82 22.02 -6.96 1.36
N ASP A 83 22.53 -8.15 1.68
CA ASP A 83 22.49 -8.77 3.01
C ASP A 83 21.12 -8.70 3.72
N GLY A 84 20.05 -9.01 3.00
CA GLY A 84 18.69 -8.98 3.55
C GLY A 84 18.04 -7.60 3.61
N PHE A 85 18.72 -6.54 3.17
CA PHE A 85 18.16 -5.21 2.99
C PHE A 85 17.91 -4.91 1.50
N TYR A 86 16.70 -4.44 1.20
CA TYR A 86 16.25 -4.19 -0.17
C TYR A 86 15.66 -2.80 -0.29
N ILE A 87 16.03 -2.11 -1.37
CA ILE A 87 15.46 -0.82 -1.75
C ILE A 87 14.94 -0.93 -3.17
N SER A 88 13.70 -0.51 -3.37
CA SER A 88 13.10 -0.38 -4.70
C SER A 88 12.49 1.00 -4.89
N GLY A 89 12.53 1.52 -6.11
CA GLY A 89 11.67 2.64 -6.51
C GLY A 89 10.33 2.12 -6.98
N LEU A 90 9.25 2.88 -6.73
CA LEU A 90 7.91 2.58 -7.22
C LEU A 90 7.36 3.81 -7.95
N ALA A 91 6.73 3.58 -9.09
CA ALA A 91 5.94 4.57 -9.80
C ALA A 91 4.65 3.92 -10.30
N GLY A 92 3.52 4.60 -10.15
CA GLY A 92 2.23 4.03 -10.48
C GLY A 92 1.11 5.05 -10.61
N VAL A 93 -0.07 4.52 -10.83
CA VAL A 93 -1.34 5.24 -10.83
C VAL A 93 -2.26 4.61 -9.82
N PHE A 94 -3.10 5.43 -9.21
CA PHE A 94 -4.17 4.96 -8.34
C PHE A 94 -5.42 5.79 -8.58
N GLY A 95 -6.56 5.33 -8.08
CA GLY A 95 -7.80 6.04 -8.32
C GLY A 95 -8.97 5.51 -7.51
N GLU A 96 -10.06 6.26 -7.48
CA GLU A 96 -11.25 5.91 -6.71
C GLU A 96 -12.46 5.76 -7.64
N LEU A 97 -13.26 4.74 -7.38
CA LEU A 97 -14.49 4.38 -8.09
C LEU A 97 -15.64 4.37 -7.10
N ASN A 98 -16.76 4.96 -7.48
CA ASN A 98 -17.99 4.85 -6.70
C ASN A 98 -18.58 3.46 -6.84
N LEU A 99 -18.99 2.90 -5.70
CA LEU A 99 -19.95 1.80 -5.67
C LEU A 99 -21.35 2.38 -5.97
N PRO A 100 -22.25 1.59 -6.60
CA PRO A 100 -23.60 2.03 -6.92
C PRO A 100 -24.32 2.64 -5.71
N GLY A 101 -24.85 3.85 -5.84
CA GLY A 101 -25.58 4.57 -4.77
C GLY A 101 -24.80 5.67 -4.05
N HIS A 102 -23.51 5.84 -4.35
CA HIS A 102 -22.67 6.90 -3.79
C HIS A 102 -22.17 7.83 -4.91
N THR A 103 -22.39 9.14 -4.76
CA THR A 103 -21.84 10.17 -5.63
C THR A 103 -20.63 10.78 -4.93
N LEU A 104 -19.43 10.52 -5.44
CA LEU A 104 -18.29 11.40 -5.18
C LEU A 104 -18.69 12.82 -5.57
N SER A 105 -18.33 13.82 -4.76
CA SER A 105 -18.36 15.20 -5.23
C SER A 105 -17.57 15.25 -6.54
N GLU A 106 -18.12 15.88 -7.58
CA GLU A 106 -17.58 15.96 -8.95
C GLU A 106 -16.15 16.56 -9.04
N GLU A 107 -15.53 16.89 -7.91
CA GLU A 107 -14.27 17.62 -7.77
C GLU A 107 -13.02 16.74 -7.58
N ILE A 108 -13.13 15.41 -7.47
CA ILE A 108 -11.97 14.53 -7.30
C ILE A 108 -11.70 13.76 -8.60
N SER A 109 -10.52 13.97 -9.20
CA SER A 109 -10.06 13.19 -10.35
C SER A 109 -10.08 11.72 -9.98
N PRO A 110 -10.66 10.84 -10.82
CA PRO A 110 -10.67 9.41 -10.57
C PRO A 110 -9.28 8.79 -10.66
N ILE A 111 -8.24 9.57 -11.02
CA ILE A 111 -6.86 9.12 -11.22
C ILE A 111 -5.88 10.06 -10.50
N GLY A 112 -4.95 9.46 -9.79
CA GLY A 112 -3.74 10.07 -9.24
C GLY A 112 -2.50 9.27 -9.65
N ILE A 113 -1.34 9.89 -9.47
CA ILE A 113 -0.02 9.30 -9.66
C ILE A 113 0.65 9.06 -8.31
N GLU A 114 1.36 7.96 -8.17
CA GLU A 114 2.15 7.64 -6.98
C GLU A 114 3.60 7.39 -7.36
N MET A 115 4.54 7.90 -6.55
CA MET A 115 5.97 7.69 -6.80
C MET A 115 6.74 7.75 -5.48
N GLY A 116 7.64 6.82 -5.25
CA GLY A 116 8.46 6.83 -4.05
C GLY A 116 9.38 5.63 -3.91
N ALA A 117 9.72 5.29 -2.67
CA ALA A 117 10.64 4.22 -2.35
C ALA A 117 9.99 3.18 -1.43
N CYS A 118 10.29 1.91 -1.73
CA CYS A 118 9.97 0.75 -0.91
C CYS A 118 11.24 0.26 -0.25
N PHE A 119 11.15 -0.08 1.03
CA PHE A 119 12.22 -0.64 1.83
C PHE A 119 11.76 -1.97 2.40
N SER A 120 12.64 -2.96 2.37
CA SER A 120 12.40 -4.27 3.00
C SER A 120 13.64 -4.71 3.74
N TYR A 121 13.46 -5.17 4.98
CA TYR A 121 14.52 -5.70 5.82
C TYR A 121 14.15 -7.10 6.33
N LEU A 122 14.99 -8.07 6.00
CA LEU A 122 14.84 -9.47 6.37
C LEU A 122 15.55 -9.70 7.72
N PHE A 123 14.77 -9.80 8.81
CA PHE A 123 15.31 -10.16 10.13
C PHE A 123 15.73 -11.63 10.18
N SER A 124 14.97 -12.49 9.50
CA SER A 124 15.21 -13.92 9.36
C SER A 124 14.55 -14.44 8.09
N GLU A 125 14.77 -15.70 7.72
CA GLU A 125 14.10 -16.32 6.57
C GLU A 125 12.56 -16.25 6.62
N GLN A 126 11.99 -16.06 7.81
CA GLN A 126 10.55 -16.05 8.06
C GLN A 126 10.01 -14.69 8.47
N LEU A 127 10.83 -13.73 8.88
CA LEU A 127 10.36 -12.46 9.44
C LEU A 127 10.98 -11.27 8.71
N ARG A 128 10.13 -10.32 8.35
CA ARG A 128 10.49 -9.17 7.53
C ARG A 128 9.78 -7.90 8.00
N LEU A 129 10.48 -6.78 7.91
CA LEU A 129 9.91 -5.44 8.01
C LEU A 129 9.82 -4.82 6.63
N ARG A 130 8.72 -4.14 6.33
CA ARG A 130 8.56 -3.32 5.13
C ARG A 130 8.17 -1.91 5.53
N LEU A 131 8.72 -0.94 4.81
CA LEU A 131 8.41 0.47 4.94
C LEU A 131 8.35 1.06 3.53
N ASN A 132 7.26 1.72 3.18
CA ASN A 132 7.08 2.38 1.90
C ASN A 132 6.78 3.86 2.12
N LEU A 133 7.56 4.71 1.46
CA LEU A 133 7.43 6.17 1.49
C LEU A 133 7.05 6.64 0.09
N ILE A 134 5.75 6.68 -0.21
CA ILE A 134 5.22 6.86 -1.56
C ILE A 134 4.13 7.94 -1.55
N PRO A 135 4.48 9.22 -1.72
CA PRO A 135 3.49 10.28 -1.88
C PRO A 135 2.59 10.04 -3.11
N GLY A 136 1.33 10.45 -2.99
CA GLY A 136 0.33 10.37 -4.05
C GLY A 136 -0.15 11.76 -4.48
N PHE A 137 -0.45 11.93 -5.75
CA PHE A 137 -0.90 13.20 -6.31
C PHE A 137 -2.12 12.95 -7.19
N TYR A 138 -3.29 13.41 -6.77
CA TYR A 138 -4.45 13.44 -7.66
C TYR A 138 -4.22 14.47 -8.77
N LEU A 139 -4.60 14.14 -10.00
CA LEU A 139 -4.44 15.01 -11.17
C LEU A 139 -5.50 16.15 -11.21
N THR A 140 -5.87 16.70 -10.05
CA THR A 140 -6.77 17.87 -9.96
C THR A 140 -5.99 19.16 -9.70
N LEU A 141 -6.45 20.26 -10.32
CA LEU A 141 -6.01 21.61 -9.99
C LEU A 141 -6.64 22.07 -8.64
N PRO A 142 -6.01 23.02 -7.92
CA PRO A 142 -6.35 23.41 -6.54
C PRO A 142 -7.84 23.69 -6.26
N PRO A 143 -8.34 23.45 -5.03
CA PRO A 143 -7.56 23.38 -3.78
C PRO A 143 -7.16 21.97 -3.31
N ASN A 144 -7.59 20.91 -3.98
CA ASN A 144 -7.59 19.54 -3.42
C ASN A 144 -6.39 18.65 -3.85
N GLY A 145 -5.37 19.22 -4.51
CA GLY A 145 -4.41 18.49 -5.37
C GLY A 145 -3.29 17.65 -4.71
N TRP A 146 -3.35 17.33 -3.41
CA TRP A 146 -2.27 16.60 -2.72
C TRP A 146 -2.84 15.57 -1.73
N THR A 147 -2.38 14.32 -1.81
CA THR A 147 -2.69 13.27 -0.83
C THR A 147 -1.40 12.64 -0.30
N PHE A 148 -1.14 12.78 0.99
CA PHE A 148 0.07 12.25 1.61
C PHE A 148 0.04 10.72 1.81
N LEU A 149 -1.09 10.07 1.53
CA LEU A 149 -1.30 8.64 1.79
C LEU A 149 -1.69 7.95 0.49
N SER A 150 -0.73 7.75 -0.42
CA SER A 150 -0.97 6.90 -1.59
C SER A 150 -1.13 5.44 -1.17
N PRO A 151 -1.84 4.62 -1.97
CA PRO A 151 -2.08 3.22 -1.67
C PRO A 151 -0.86 2.40 -1.27
N ALA A 152 0.27 2.67 -1.92
CA ALA A 152 1.48 1.91 -1.73
C ALA A 152 2.32 2.33 -0.51
N SER A 153 2.00 3.44 0.17
CA SER A 153 2.71 3.90 1.37
C SER A 153 2.43 3.06 2.61
N GLY A 154 3.29 3.11 3.63
CA GLY A 154 3.00 2.58 4.96
C GLY A 154 4.12 1.75 5.57
N PHE A 155 3.83 0.97 6.61
CA PHE A 155 4.76 0.03 7.21
C PHE A 155 4.07 -1.28 7.58
N GLU A 156 4.75 -2.41 7.47
CA GLU A 156 4.22 -3.70 7.93
C GLU A 156 5.33 -4.65 8.38
N VAL A 157 4.97 -5.57 9.28
CA VAL A 157 5.78 -6.73 9.61
C VAL A 157 5.14 -7.94 8.94
N ALA A 158 5.91 -8.66 8.14
CA ALA A 158 5.49 -9.85 7.43
C ALA A 158 6.14 -11.10 8.03
N TRP A 159 5.31 -12.11 8.27
CA TRP A 159 5.69 -13.43 8.77
C TRP A 159 5.36 -14.50 7.74
N ARG A 160 6.34 -15.33 7.41
CA ARG A 160 6.24 -16.41 6.41
C ARG A 160 6.33 -17.78 7.11
N PRO A 161 5.21 -18.30 7.66
CA PRO A 161 5.22 -19.59 8.35
C PRO A 161 5.63 -20.75 7.45
N TRP A 162 5.37 -20.64 6.15
CA TRP A 162 5.80 -21.61 5.14
C TRP A 162 6.00 -20.94 3.79
N ALA A 163 6.74 -21.60 2.89
CA ALA A 163 7.18 -20.99 1.62
C ALA A 163 6.05 -20.32 0.80
N PRO A 164 4.86 -20.92 0.60
CA PRO A 164 3.82 -20.28 -0.22
C PRO A 164 2.94 -19.26 0.51
N LEU A 165 3.08 -19.03 1.82
CA LEU A 165 2.20 -18.12 2.56
C LEU A 165 2.97 -17.11 3.38
N GLU A 166 2.53 -15.88 3.30
CA GLU A 166 2.95 -14.79 4.15
C GLU A 166 1.75 -14.10 4.76
N ILE A 167 1.85 -13.77 6.04
CA ILE A 167 0.86 -13.04 6.83
C ILE A 167 1.53 -11.73 7.24
N SER A 168 0.90 -10.59 6.99
CA SER A 168 1.42 -9.29 7.42
C SER A 168 0.51 -8.61 8.43
N LEU A 169 1.12 -7.84 9.32
CA LEU A 169 0.46 -6.94 10.26
C LEU A 169 1.11 -5.56 10.12
N GLY A 170 0.32 -4.54 9.85
CA GLY A 170 0.86 -3.21 9.57
C GLY A 170 -0.19 -2.14 9.38
N PHE A 171 0.21 -1.07 8.70
CA PHE A 171 -0.66 -0.01 8.20
C PHE A 171 -0.13 0.42 6.83
N ASN A 172 -0.93 0.30 5.79
CA ASN A 172 -0.64 0.89 4.47
C ASN A 172 -1.36 2.25 4.30
N GLY A 173 -1.15 2.98 3.20
CA GLY A 173 -1.77 4.28 2.85
C GLY A 173 -3.24 4.14 2.43
N ASN A 174 -3.79 3.14 3.04
CA ASN A 174 -4.79 2.27 2.57
C ASN A 174 -5.40 1.55 3.80
N GLY A 175 -5.04 1.93 5.04
CA GLY A 175 -5.74 1.60 6.29
C GLY A 175 -5.94 0.12 6.60
N ASP A 176 -5.34 -0.78 5.83
CA ASP A 176 -5.39 -2.21 6.07
C ASP A 176 -4.43 -2.56 7.20
N ILE A 177 -4.89 -3.44 8.09
CA ILE A 177 -4.13 -3.83 9.27
C ILE A 177 -3.51 -5.22 9.08
N LEU A 178 -4.20 -6.11 8.36
CA LEU A 178 -3.80 -7.51 8.19
C LEU A 178 -3.77 -7.89 6.73
N GLY A 179 -2.71 -8.54 6.31
CA GLY A 179 -2.53 -9.07 4.97
C GLY A 179 -2.30 -10.57 4.93
N LEU A 180 -2.77 -11.20 3.86
CA LEU A 180 -2.52 -12.60 3.53
C LEU A 180 -2.04 -12.70 2.09
N ASN A 181 -0.81 -13.17 1.90
CA ASN A 181 -0.15 -13.25 0.61
C ASN A 181 0.18 -14.70 0.25
N GLY A 182 -0.31 -15.17 -0.90
CA GLY A 182 0.14 -16.38 -1.57
C GLY A 182 1.35 -16.08 -2.47
N ILE A 183 2.45 -16.82 -2.31
CA ILE A 183 3.71 -16.60 -3.05
C ILE A 183 4.00 -17.82 -3.94
N PHE A 184 4.16 -17.60 -5.24
CA PHE A 184 4.40 -18.63 -6.26
C PHE A 184 5.70 -18.40 -7.02
#